data_AF-A0A1L8PLU3-F1
#
_entry.id   AF-A0A1L8PLU3-F1
#
_cell.length_a   1.000
_cell.length_b   1.000
_cell.length_c   1.000
_cell.angle_alpha   90.00
_cell.angle_beta   90.00
_cell.angle_gamma   90.00
#
_symmetry.space_group_name_H-M   'P 1'
#
loop_
_entity.id
_entity.type
_entity.pdbx_description
1 polymer ?
#
loop_
_entity_poly.entity_id
_entity_poly.type
_entity_poly.pdbx_seq_one_letter_code
_entity_poly.pdbx_strand_id
1 'polypeptide(L)'
;MKDILYNPTYAGFLRYNRYEEWDTKRRKRYNPKYIMVEGSHDSIIDEELYEKVRDRLKVESKYPKRNNRGETGLLRCPECGGSMAASNTTNVLKMALRRRSATTVVLTFGIK
;
A
#
# COMPACT_ATOMS: atom_id res chain seq x y z
N MET A 1 6.06 -12.12 3.92
CA MET A 1 6.90 -11.25 4.77
C MET A 1 6.16 -10.07 5.41
N LYS A 2 4.98 -9.63 4.92
CA LYS A 2 4.23 -8.54 5.56
C LYS A 2 3.68 -8.91 6.94
N ASP A 3 3.34 -10.18 7.15
CA ASP A 3 2.70 -10.67 8.38
C ASP A 3 3.54 -10.46 9.63
N ILE A 4 4.86 -10.47 9.49
CA ILE A 4 5.81 -10.24 10.59
C ILE A 4 5.71 -8.79 11.07
N LEU A 5 5.70 -7.83 10.15
CA LEU A 5 5.64 -6.40 10.48
C LEU A 5 4.28 -5.96 11.05
N TYR A 6 3.20 -6.68 10.73
CA TYR A 6 1.86 -6.40 11.27
C TYR A 6 1.58 -7.12 12.60
N ASN A 7 2.53 -7.88 13.13
CA ASN A 7 2.33 -8.61 14.38
C ASN A 7 2.78 -7.77 15.59
N PRO A 8 1.85 -7.34 16.47
CA PRO A 8 2.18 -6.53 17.63
C PRO A 8 2.91 -7.31 18.74
N THR A 9 2.96 -8.64 18.65
CA THR A 9 3.69 -9.49 19.60
C THR A 9 5.18 -9.19 19.65
N TYR A 10 5.79 -8.79 18.53
CA TYR A 10 7.21 -8.45 18.52
C TYR A 10 7.54 -7.17 19.29
N ALA A 11 6.53 -6.31 19.51
CA ALA A 11 6.64 -5.09 20.32
C ALA A 11 6.13 -5.29 21.76
N GLY A 12 5.98 -6.55 22.22
CA GLY A 12 5.51 -6.83 23.59
C GLY A 12 4.00 -6.96 23.75
N PHE A 13 3.19 -6.67 22.73
CA PHE A 13 1.73 -6.67 22.87
C PHE A 13 1.06 -7.99 22.50
N LEU A 14 0.09 -8.41 23.30
CA LEU A 14 -0.83 -9.50 23.03
C LEU A 14 -2.12 -8.99 22.38
N ARG A 15 -2.61 -9.74 21.40
CA ARG A 15 -3.88 -9.45 20.72
C ARG A 15 -4.83 -10.62 20.90
N TYR A 16 -6.01 -10.33 21.45
CA TYR A 16 -7.07 -11.32 21.65
C TYR A 16 -8.40 -10.88 21.02
N ASN A 17 -9.27 -11.86 20.71
CA ASN A 17 -10.61 -11.64 20.17
C ASN A 17 -10.67 -10.78 18.88
N ARG A 18 -9.78 -11.04 17.91
CA ARG A 18 -9.80 -10.33 16.61
C ARG A 18 -11.00 -10.75 15.74
N TYR A 19 -11.40 -12.01 15.82
CA TYR A 19 -12.53 -12.55 15.10
C TYR A 19 -13.50 -13.16 16.11
N GLU A 20 -14.75 -12.72 16.07
CA GLU A 20 -15.81 -13.26 16.91
C GLU A 20 -16.58 -14.35 16.15
N GLU A 21 -17.21 -15.28 16.89
CA GLU A 21 -17.98 -16.39 16.30
C GLU A 21 -17.20 -17.15 15.21
N TRP A 22 -16.00 -17.62 15.58
CA TRP A 22 -15.10 -18.28 14.62
C TRP A 22 -15.72 -19.52 13.96
N ASP A 23 -16.53 -20.27 14.71
CA ASP A 23 -17.13 -21.52 14.26
C ASP A 23 -18.06 -21.32 13.04
N THR A 24 -18.93 -20.32 13.09
CA THR A 24 -19.90 -20.02 12.03
C THR A 24 -19.35 -19.07 10.96
N LYS A 25 -18.70 -17.97 11.35
CA LYS A 25 -18.38 -16.86 10.42
C LYS A 25 -16.90 -16.79 10.04
N ARG A 26 -16.02 -17.54 10.72
CA ARG A 26 -14.56 -17.55 10.51
C ARG A 26 -13.99 -16.12 10.37
N ARG A 27 -13.31 -15.83 9.25
CA ARG A 27 -12.68 -14.53 8.98
C ARG A 27 -13.64 -13.42 8.54
N LYS A 28 -14.92 -13.73 8.29
CA LYS A 28 -15.89 -12.73 7.80
C LYS A 28 -16.31 -11.75 8.90
N ARG A 29 -16.32 -12.19 10.17
CA ARG A 29 -16.72 -11.35 11.30
C ARG A 29 -15.49 -10.81 12.02
N TYR A 30 -15.00 -9.66 11.53
CA TYR A 30 -13.91 -8.92 12.16
C TYR A 30 -14.44 -8.08 13.32
N ASN A 31 -13.78 -8.15 14.48
CA ASN A 31 -14.09 -7.31 15.62
C ASN A 31 -13.24 -6.01 15.59
N PRO A 32 -13.86 -4.82 15.46
CA PRO A 32 -13.14 -3.56 15.50
C PRO A 32 -12.58 -3.22 16.90
N LYS A 33 -13.17 -3.78 17.97
CA LYS A 33 -12.78 -3.56 19.37
C LYS A 33 -12.13 -4.81 19.96
N TYR A 34 -11.09 -5.30 19.30
CA TYR A 34 -10.30 -6.41 19.83
C TYR A 34 -9.43 -5.95 21.00
N ILE A 35 -9.13 -6.87 21.91
CA ILE A 35 -8.40 -6.55 23.14
C ILE A 35 -6.90 -6.58 22.81
N MET A 36 -6.20 -5.48 23.14
CA MET A 36 -4.75 -5.39 23.07
C MET A 36 -4.22 -5.09 24.46
N VAL A 37 -3.31 -5.94 24.95
CA VAL A 37 -2.73 -5.86 26.30
C VAL A 37 -1.22 -6.02 26.20
N GLU A 38 -0.48 -5.41 27.10
CA GLU A 38 0.95 -5.66 27.26
C GLU A 38 1.17 -7.10 27.77
N GLY A 39 2.04 -7.83 27.09
CA GLY A 39 2.37 -9.22 27.42
C GLY A 39 3.53 -9.31 28.39
N SER A 40 3.69 -10.50 28.99
CA SER A 40 4.79 -10.79 29.93
C SER A 40 6.08 -11.23 29.25
N HIS A 41 6.17 -11.16 27.92
CA HIS A 41 7.32 -11.60 27.15
C HIS A 41 8.19 -10.41 26.78
N ASP A 42 9.51 -10.65 26.72
CA ASP A 42 10.47 -9.62 26.29
C ASP A 42 10.20 -9.23 24.83
N SER A 43 10.13 -7.92 24.59
CA SER A 43 9.97 -7.37 23.25
C SER A 43 11.25 -7.59 22.44
N ILE A 44 11.08 -7.99 21.17
CA ILE A 44 12.20 -8.13 20.23
C ILE A 44 12.53 -6.78 19.59
N ILE A 45 11.51 -5.92 19.46
CA ILE A 45 11.58 -4.62 18.81
C ILE A 45 11.05 -3.57 19.78
N ASP A 46 11.75 -2.45 19.89
CA ASP A 46 11.30 -1.29 20.65
C ASP A 46 9.96 -0.76 20.14
N GLU A 47 9.11 -0.30 21.06
CA GLU A 47 7.79 0.22 20.74
C GLU A 47 7.87 1.40 19.75
N GLU A 48 8.81 2.33 19.96
CA GLU A 48 9.00 3.48 19.07
C GLU A 48 9.35 3.08 17.63
N LEU A 49 10.17 2.03 17.47
CA LEU A 49 10.55 1.53 16.15
C LEU A 49 9.34 0.86 15.49
N TYR A 50 8.59 0.09 16.25
CA TYR A 50 7.37 -0.57 15.78
C TYR A 50 6.31 0.45 15.31
N GLU A 51 6.11 1.55 16.03
CA GLU A 51 5.21 2.62 15.62
C GLU A 51 5.64 3.27 14.30
N LYS A 52 6.92 3.63 14.16
CA LYS A 52 7.49 4.20 12.92
C LYS A 52 7.24 3.28 11.72
N VAL A 53 7.41 1.96 11.89
CA VAL A 53 7.14 0.97 10.85
C VAL A 53 5.65 0.93 10.49
N ARG A 54 4.75 0.95 11.48
CA ARG A 54 3.31 0.97 11.23
C ARG A 54 2.87 2.20 10.45
N ASP A 55 3.41 3.36 10.78
CA ASP A 55 3.08 4.60 10.08
C ASP A 55 3.56 4.59 8.63
N ARG A 56 4.75 4.06 8.37
CA ARG A 56 5.23 3.82 7.01
C ARG A 56 4.32 2.87 6.25
N LEU A 57 3.87 1.77 6.88
CA LEU A 57 2.95 0.81 6.26
C LEU A 57 1.57 1.41 5.95
N LYS A 58 1.06 2.32 6.80
CA LYS A 58 -0.18 3.05 6.52
C LYS A 58 -0.03 3.91 5.26
N VAL A 59 1.09 4.60 5.11
CA VAL A 59 1.37 5.41 3.90
C VAL A 59 1.49 4.50 2.67
N GLU A 60 2.28 3.44 2.75
CA GLU A 60 2.46 2.49 1.65
C GLU A 60 1.16 1.79 1.23
N SER A 61 0.22 1.58 2.16
CA SER A 61 -1.08 0.97 1.84
C SER A 61 -1.99 1.86 0.97
N LYS A 62 -1.82 3.18 1.05
CA LYS A 62 -2.63 4.16 0.30
C LYS A 62 -2.16 4.32 -1.14
N TYR A 63 -0.86 4.15 -1.39
CA TYR A 63 -0.26 4.38 -2.69
C TYR A 63 0.09 3.06 -3.38
N PRO A 64 -0.33 2.84 -4.64
CA PRO A 64 0.07 1.65 -5.38
C PRO A 64 1.59 1.64 -5.59
N LYS A 65 2.18 0.45 -5.69
CA LYS A 65 3.61 0.28 -5.95
C LYS A 65 3.97 1.00 -7.26
N ARG A 66 4.77 2.06 -7.16
CA ARG A 66 5.29 2.76 -8.35
C ARG A 66 6.21 1.80 -9.10
N ASN A 67 5.88 1.51 -10.36
CA ASN A 67 6.92 1.13 -11.31
C ASN A 67 7.75 2.39 -11.57
N ASN A 68 9.06 2.26 -11.84
CA ASN A 68 10.07 3.33 -11.97
C ASN A 68 9.82 4.37 -13.09
N ARG A 69 8.57 4.69 -13.40
CA ARG A 69 8.11 5.51 -14.53
C ARG A 69 6.91 6.36 -14.07
N GLY A 70 7.19 7.48 -13.41
CA GLY A 70 6.26 8.62 -13.27
C GLY A 70 5.53 8.77 -11.92
N GLU A 71 5.06 9.99 -11.68
CA GLU A 71 4.28 10.39 -10.50
C GLU A 71 2.82 9.96 -10.57
N THR A 72 2.58 8.65 -10.67
CA THR A 72 1.21 8.11 -10.72
C THR A 72 0.50 8.30 -9.38
N GLY A 73 -0.71 8.85 -9.39
CA GLY A 73 -1.60 8.95 -8.22
C GLY A 73 -1.48 10.21 -7.35
N LEU A 74 -0.53 11.11 -7.62
CA LEU A 74 -0.49 12.44 -7.00
C LEU A 74 -1.46 13.40 -7.68
N LEU A 75 -1.47 13.39 -9.02
CA LEU A 75 -2.38 14.18 -9.83
C LEU A 75 -3.77 13.52 -9.89
N ARG A 76 -4.80 14.36 -9.73
CA ARG A 76 -6.21 13.98 -9.81
C ARG A 76 -6.86 14.72 -10.97
N CYS A 77 -7.72 14.03 -11.70
CA CYS A 77 -8.51 14.67 -12.75
C CYS A 77 -9.56 15.58 -12.10
N PRO A 78 -9.66 16.87 -12.47
CA PRO A 78 -10.64 17.80 -11.89
C PRO A 78 -12.09 17.47 -12.29
N GLU A 79 -12.30 16.80 -13.43
CA GLU A 79 -13.63 16.42 -13.93
C GLU A 79 -14.20 15.18 -13.21
N CYS A 80 -13.39 14.12 -13.04
CA CYS A 80 -13.88 12.84 -12.52
C CYS A 80 -13.28 12.43 -11.16
N GLY A 81 -12.32 13.18 -10.62
CA GLY A 81 -11.64 12.85 -9.36
C GLY A 81 -10.73 11.61 -9.39
N GLY A 82 -10.64 10.93 -10.54
CA GLY A 82 -9.79 9.76 -10.74
C GLY A 82 -8.29 10.07 -10.60
N SER A 83 -7.52 9.08 -10.19
CA SER A 83 -6.04 9.16 -10.17
C SER A 83 -5.48 9.05 -11.58
N MET A 84 -4.59 9.96 -11.96
CA MET A 84 -3.95 9.93 -13.28
C MET A 84 -2.81 8.91 -13.32
N ALA A 85 -2.68 8.22 -14.47
CA ALA A 85 -1.61 7.28 -14.76
C ALA A 85 -0.61 7.88 -15.77
N ALA A 86 0.68 7.71 -15.52
CA ALA A 86 1.73 8.12 -16.42
C ALA A 86 2.03 6.99 -17.40
N SER A 87 1.98 7.28 -18.71
CA SER A 87 2.34 6.33 -19.76
C SER A 87 3.45 6.93 -20.62
N ASN A 88 4.42 6.09 -21.01
CA ASN A 88 5.50 6.47 -21.92
C ASN A 88 5.25 5.81 -23.27
N THR A 89 5.24 6.58 -24.35
CA THR A 89 5.18 6.07 -25.72
C THR A 89 6.58 6.08 -26.33
N THR A 90 6.98 4.98 -26.98
CA THR A 90 8.21 4.93 -27.78
C THR A 90 7.83 4.71 -29.24
N ASN A 91 7.98 5.73 -30.08
CA ASN A 91 7.73 5.62 -31.51
C ASN A 91 8.95 5.03 -32.23
N VAL A 92 8.71 4.16 -33.20
CA VAL A 92 9.76 3.56 -34.05
C VAL A 92 9.60 4.13 -35.47
N LEU A 93 10.65 4.73 -36.02
CA LEU A 93 10.66 5.14 -37.43
C LEU A 93 10.89 3.93 -38.33
N LYS A 94 10.32 3.97 -39.55
CA LYS A 94 10.33 2.87 -40.55
C LYS A 94 11.75 2.41 -40.96
N MET A 95 12.78 3.19 -40.66
CA MET A 95 14.20 2.86 -40.86
C MET A 95 14.97 2.77 -39.53
N ALA A 96 14.52 1.90 -38.63
CA ALA A 96 15.27 1.27 -37.53
C ALA A 96 16.14 2.15 -36.59
N LEU A 97 16.05 3.48 -36.61
CA LEU A 97 16.74 4.35 -35.65
C LEU A 97 15.79 4.72 -34.51
N ARG A 98 16.05 4.17 -33.31
CA ARG A 98 15.26 4.43 -32.11
C ARG A 98 15.59 5.83 -31.56
N ARG A 99 14.67 6.79 -31.68
CA ARG A 99 14.73 8.02 -30.85
C ARG A 99 13.97 7.77 -29.55
N ARG A 100 14.60 8.04 -28.41
CA ARG A 100 13.87 8.24 -27.15
C ARG A 100 13.23 9.64 -27.26
N SER A 101 11.99 9.73 -27.69
CA SER A 101 11.27 11.01 -27.65
C SER A 101 11.11 11.41 -26.18
N ALA A 102 11.51 12.65 -25.88
CA ALA A 102 11.34 13.27 -24.58
C ALA A 102 9.90 13.06 -24.09
N THR A 103 9.77 12.73 -22.81
CA THR A 103 8.54 12.40 -22.09
C THR A 103 7.39 13.36 -22.44
N THR A 104 6.61 13.04 -23.48
CA THR A 104 5.30 13.64 -23.68
C THR A 104 4.36 12.82 -22.80
N VAL A 105 3.94 13.38 -21.67
CA VAL A 105 2.87 12.80 -20.87
C VAL A 105 1.62 12.85 -21.73
N VAL A 106 1.32 11.77 -22.45
CA VAL A 106 0.07 11.65 -23.17
C VAL A 106 -0.99 11.46 -22.10
N LEU A 107 -1.72 12.54 -21.83
CA LEU A 107 -2.91 12.60 -20.98
C LEU A 107 -4.00 11.76 -21.63
N THR A 108 -3.89 10.44 -21.50
CA THR A 108 -4.95 9.53 -21.95
C THR A 108 -6.07 9.60 -20.92
N PHE A 109 -7.11 10.37 -21.25
CA PHE A 109 -8.42 10.25 -20.62
C PHE A 109 -8.94 8.85 -20.96
N GLY A 110 -8.77 7.91 -20.02
CA GLY A 110 -9.51 6.66 -20.05
C GLY A 110 -10.96 6.95 -19.73
N ILE A 111 -11.73 7.37 -20.74
CA ILE A 111 -13.19 7.24 -20.71
C ILE A 111 -13.45 5.75 -20.81
N LYS A 112 -14.14 5.23 -19.79
CA LYS A 112 -14.55 3.82 -19.72
C LYS A 112 -15.68 3.55 -20.70
#